data_AF-A0AAP3MCY9-F1
#
_entry.id   AF-A0AAP3MCY9-F1
#
_cell.length_a   1.000
_cell.length_b   1.000
_cell.length_c   1.000
_cell.angle_alpha   90.00
_cell.angle_beta   90.00
_cell.angle_gamma   90.00
#
_symmetry.space_group_name_H-M   'P 1'
#
loop_
_entity.id
_entity.type
_entity.pdbx_description
1 polymer ?
#
loop_
_entity_poly.entity_id
_entity_poly.type
_entity_poly.pdbx_seq_one_letter_code
_entity_poly.pdbx_strand_id
1 'polypeptide(L)'
;MKLHSISTNKMRLIISMWLLYLFAVLFLVASLFTMLILMMEYTLVCKNKQYHLAKECVLHSKIYNLYHSSTELGDLKAAVVKSSRSSKGNTLYYVDLLTAQGPVNLTGSSSSGRDDKEIAANSINNYISNSLETTFKVSYPASWWMYGLSVFFLLVGAVLLTVRGAITDFDRILKTIVIKRKGLFKTEETKLSFSDVDKIIVEESLGSRGTKTYRLAIALKDKPPIPLVTTYDSSFAKKEKIANQLNQFIHEN
;
A
#
# COMPACT_ATOMS: atom_id res chain seq x y z
N MET A 1 -4.53 19.49 11.58
CA MET A 1 -5.42 20.67 11.69
C MET A 1 -4.71 21.83 12.39
N LYS A 2 -4.80 23.04 11.83
CA LYS A 2 -4.27 24.30 12.40
C LYS A 2 -5.24 25.44 12.09
N LEU A 3 -5.51 26.29 13.07
CA LEU A 3 -6.31 27.51 12.92
C LEU A 3 -5.36 28.72 12.91
N HIS A 4 -5.50 29.61 11.94
CA HIS A 4 -4.69 30.81 11.79
C HIS A 4 -5.60 32.05 11.80
N SER A 5 -5.26 33.07 12.59
CA SER A 5 -5.82 34.41 12.41
C SER A 5 -4.98 35.13 11.36
N ILE A 6 -5.61 35.48 10.23
CA ILE A 6 -4.96 36.23 9.15
C ILE A 6 -5.05 37.73 9.44
N SER A 7 -6.19 38.16 9.99
CA SER A 7 -6.43 39.51 10.50
C SER A 7 -7.49 39.45 11.61
N THR A 8 -7.81 40.61 12.20
CA THR A 8 -8.94 40.76 13.14
C THR A 8 -10.27 40.30 12.56
N ASN A 9 -10.43 40.39 11.24
CA ASN A 9 -11.67 40.07 10.53
C ASN A 9 -11.60 38.78 9.71
N LYS A 10 -10.48 38.05 9.72
CA LYS A 10 -10.32 36.82 8.94
C LYS A 10 -9.61 35.72 9.71
N MET A 11 -10.25 34.54 9.76
CA MET A 11 -9.65 33.31 10.27
C MET A 11 -9.61 32.24 9.18
N ARG A 12 -8.56 31.41 9.19
CA ARG A 12 -8.36 30.31 8.26
C ARG A 12 -8.07 29.02 9.01
N LEU A 13 -8.93 28.02 8.81
CA LEU A 13 -8.72 26.66 9.29
C LEU A 13 -8.13 25.79 8.18
N ILE A 14 -6.99 25.16 8.44
CA ILE A 14 -6.32 24.26 7.50
C ILE A 14 -6.32 22.83 8.07
N ILE A 15 -6.93 21.92 7.32
CA ILE A 15 -6.96 20.49 7.58
C ILE A 15 -6.20 19.79 6.46
N SER A 16 -4.89 19.62 6.67
CA SER A 16 -4.01 18.91 5.74
C SER A 16 -4.10 17.39 5.93
N MET A 17 -4.17 16.68 4.81
CA MET A 17 -4.16 15.21 4.72
C MET A 17 -2.84 14.68 4.15
N TRP A 18 -1.77 15.49 4.14
CA TRP A 18 -0.52 15.14 3.46
C TRP A 18 0.12 13.84 3.98
N LEU A 19 0.02 13.56 5.29
CA LEU A 19 0.48 12.28 5.84
C LEU A 19 -0.27 11.08 5.26
N LEU A 20 -1.59 11.21 5.04
CA LEU A 20 -2.37 10.15 4.41
C LEU A 20 -1.97 9.95 2.95
N TYR A 21 -1.67 11.03 2.22
CA TYR A 21 -1.15 10.92 0.85
C TYR A 21 0.25 10.28 0.82
N LEU A 22 1.12 10.59 1.78
CA LEU A 22 2.42 9.93 1.90
C LEU A 22 2.23 8.41 2.10
N PHE A 23 1.35 8.01 3.03
CA PHE A 23 1.02 6.59 3.22
C PHE A 23 0.41 5.99 1.95
N ALA A 24 -0.51 6.68 1.28
CA ALA A 24 -1.12 6.21 0.04
C ALA A 24 -0.05 5.89 -1.02
N VAL A 25 0.90 6.79 -1.23
CA VAL A 25 2.03 6.59 -2.16
C VAL A 25 2.88 5.41 -1.73
N LEU A 26 3.22 5.29 -0.44
CA LEU A 26 4.00 4.16 0.07
C LEU A 26 3.31 2.81 -0.19
N PHE A 27 2.00 2.72 0.05
CA PHE A 27 1.21 1.51 -0.22
C PHE A 27 1.17 1.18 -1.72
N LEU A 28 1.00 2.18 -2.59
CA LEU A 28 1.00 1.97 -4.05
C LEU A 28 2.38 1.54 -4.56
N VAL A 29 3.46 2.12 -4.04
CA VAL A 29 4.83 1.71 -4.38
C VAL A 29 5.11 0.29 -3.90
N ALA A 30 4.66 -0.07 -2.69
CA ALA A 30 4.79 -1.44 -2.18
C ALA A 30 4.01 -2.44 -3.05
N SER A 31 2.79 -2.10 -3.48
CA SER A 31 2.00 -2.92 -4.40
C SER A 31 2.73 -3.13 -5.73
N LEU A 32 3.21 -2.04 -6.35
CA LEU A 32 4.00 -2.12 -7.58
C LEU A 32 5.24 -3.01 -7.42
N PHE A 33 5.97 -2.84 -6.31
CA PHE A 33 7.14 -3.66 -6.01
C PHE A 33 6.79 -5.15 -5.88
N THR A 34 5.71 -5.49 -5.17
CA THR A 34 5.25 -6.88 -5.06
C THR A 34 4.82 -7.46 -6.39
N MET A 35 4.16 -6.67 -7.25
CA MET A 35 3.78 -7.09 -8.61
C MET A 35 5.02 -7.37 -9.48
N LEU A 36 6.05 -6.53 -9.39
CA LEU A 36 7.30 -6.75 -10.12
C LEU A 36 7.98 -8.06 -9.72
N ILE A 37 7.96 -8.41 -8.43
CA ILE A 37 8.49 -9.70 -7.97
C ILE A 37 7.65 -10.87 -8.52
N LEU A 38 6.32 -10.74 -8.53
CA LEU A 38 5.42 -11.76 -9.09
C LEU A 38 5.58 -11.94 -10.61
N MET A 39 6.04 -10.90 -11.31
CA MET A 39 6.34 -10.93 -12.75
C MET A 39 7.74 -11.46 -13.07
N MET A 40 8.53 -11.85 -12.07
CA MET A 40 9.88 -12.35 -12.32
C MET A 40 9.83 -13.70 -13.05
N GLU A 41 10.50 -13.76 -14.19
CA GLU A 41 10.64 -14.97 -14.98
C GLU A 41 12.04 -15.57 -14.78
N TYR A 42 12.07 -16.89 -14.57
CA TYR A 42 13.29 -17.66 -14.44
C TYR A 42 13.39 -18.63 -15.63
N THR A 43 14.50 -18.58 -16.34
CA THR A 43 14.75 -19.46 -17.50
C THR A 43 16.10 -20.14 -17.32
N LEU A 44 16.10 -21.47 -17.35
CA LEU A 44 17.32 -22.28 -17.39
C LEU A 44 17.73 -22.45 -18.85
N VAL A 45 18.99 -22.20 -19.16
CA VAL A 45 19.56 -22.42 -20.49
C VAL A 45 20.81 -23.28 -20.34
N CYS A 46 20.80 -24.49 -20.92
CA CYS A 46 21.91 -25.44 -20.86
C CYS A 46 22.42 -25.72 -22.27
N LYS A 47 23.72 -25.55 -22.51
CA LYS A 47 24.31 -25.75 -23.85
C LYS A 47 24.36 -27.22 -24.26
N ASN A 48 24.61 -28.12 -23.32
CA ASN A 48 24.72 -29.55 -23.60
C ASN A 48 23.63 -30.32 -22.83
N LYS A 49 22.57 -30.65 -23.56
CA LYS A 49 21.38 -31.34 -23.05
C LYS A 49 21.26 -32.74 -23.64
N GLN A 50 21.14 -33.74 -22.77
CA GLN A 50 20.77 -35.12 -23.10
C GLN A 50 19.83 -35.66 -22.00
N TYR A 51 19.25 -36.85 -22.20
CA TYR A 51 18.48 -37.51 -21.14
C TYR A 51 19.34 -37.71 -19.89
N HIS A 52 18.80 -37.35 -18.73
CA HIS A 52 19.50 -37.35 -17.43
C HIS A 52 20.77 -36.49 -17.36
N LEU A 53 21.00 -35.59 -18.32
CA LEU A 53 22.18 -34.75 -18.37
C LEU A 53 21.84 -33.30 -18.74
N ALA A 54 22.28 -32.37 -17.90
CA ALA A 54 22.17 -30.93 -18.12
C ALA A 54 23.50 -30.26 -17.74
N LYS A 55 24.34 -29.96 -18.74
CA LYS A 55 25.66 -29.35 -18.56
C LYS A 55 25.70 -27.93 -19.09
N GLU A 56 26.65 -27.15 -18.55
CA GLU A 56 26.89 -25.76 -18.94
C GLU A 56 25.59 -24.93 -18.89
N CYS A 57 24.89 -25.05 -17.76
CA CYS A 57 23.64 -24.37 -17.50
C CYS A 57 23.85 -22.97 -16.92
N VAL A 58 22.98 -22.05 -17.34
CA VAL A 58 22.89 -20.68 -16.83
C VAL A 58 21.43 -20.42 -16.44
N LEU A 59 21.22 -19.88 -15.24
CA LEU A 59 19.92 -19.40 -14.79
C LEU A 59 19.79 -17.93 -15.14
N HIS A 60 18.88 -17.62 -16.05
CA HIS A 60 18.48 -16.25 -16.36
C HIS A 60 17.27 -15.85 -15.52
N SER A 61 17.41 -14.79 -14.74
CA SER A 61 16.32 -14.13 -14.03
C SER A 61 16.04 -12.80 -14.70
N LYS A 62 14.80 -12.58 -15.15
CA LYS A 62 14.40 -11.31 -15.76
C LYS A 62 13.08 -10.80 -15.23
N ILE A 63 12.95 -9.48 -15.15
CA ILE A 63 11.67 -8.79 -14.92
C ILE A 63 11.45 -7.88 -16.13
N TYR A 64 10.72 -8.37 -17.15
CA TYR A 64 10.55 -7.67 -18.43
C TYR A 64 11.91 -7.11 -18.94
N ASN A 65 11.98 -5.79 -19.20
CA ASN A 65 13.19 -5.06 -19.62
C ASN A 65 13.80 -4.22 -18.48
N LEU A 66 13.37 -4.41 -17.23
CA LEU A 66 13.82 -3.61 -16.08
C LEU A 66 14.99 -4.25 -15.35
N TYR A 67 15.07 -5.58 -15.37
CA TYR A 67 16.08 -6.33 -14.65
C TYR A 67 16.46 -7.59 -15.43
N HIS A 68 17.76 -7.82 -15.54
CA HIS A 68 18.34 -9.03 -16.09
C HIS A 68 19.51 -9.46 -15.19
N SER A 69 19.50 -10.73 -14.82
CA SER A 69 20.61 -11.35 -14.11
C SER A 69 20.83 -12.75 -14.66
N SER A 70 22.08 -13.19 -14.66
CA SER A 70 22.49 -14.51 -15.09
C SER A 70 23.40 -15.12 -14.02
N THR A 71 23.03 -16.29 -13.54
CA THR A 71 23.82 -17.07 -12.59
C THR A 71 24.34 -18.31 -13.29
N GLU A 72 25.65 -18.46 -13.39
CA GLU A 72 26.26 -19.68 -13.92
C GLU A 72 26.01 -20.84 -12.95
N LEU A 73 25.43 -21.92 -13.47
CA LEU A 73 25.13 -23.13 -12.72
C LEU A 73 26.07 -24.29 -13.07
N GLY A 74 26.80 -24.23 -14.18
CA GLY A 74 27.63 -25.35 -14.63
C GLY A 74 26.78 -26.60 -14.86
N ASP A 75 27.15 -27.72 -14.21
CA ASP A 75 26.41 -28.96 -14.35
C ASP A 75 25.24 -29.02 -13.35
N LEU A 76 24.02 -28.91 -13.87
CA LEU A 76 22.79 -28.97 -13.08
C LEU A 76 22.38 -30.44 -12.87
N LYS A 77 22.46 -30.90 -11.62
CA LYS A 77 22.21 -32.31 -11.27
C LYS A 77 20.78 -32.58 -10.85
N ALA A 78 20.22 -31.72 -10.01
CA ALA A 78 18.86 -31.86 -9.49
C ALA A 78 18.36 -30.55 -8.89
N ALA A 79 17.06 -30.46 -8.66
CA ALA A 79 16.43 -29.48 -7.80
C ALA A 79 15.79 -30.18 -6.59
N VAL A 80 16.01 -29.63 -5.39
CA VAL A 80 15.51 -30.21 -4.14
C VAL A 80 14.82 -29.16 -3.28
N VAL A 81 13.74 -29.57 -2.62
CA VAL A 81 13.09 -28.73 -1.60
C VAL A 81 13.77 -28.97 -0.27
N LYS A 82 14.33 -27.92 0.31
CA LYS A 82 14.89 -27.94 1.67
C LYS A 82 13.96 -27.21 2.62
N SER A 83 14.10 -27.51 3.91
CA SER A 83 13.38 -26.83 4.96
C SER A 83 14.31 -26.07 5.90
N SER A 84 13.78 -25.03 6.52
CA SER A 84 14.42 -24.25 7.58
C SER A 84 13.41 -23.96 8.69
N ARG A 85 13.89 -23.63 9.89
CA ARG A 85 13.04 -23.21 11.00
C ARG A 85 13.05 -21.70 11.11
N SER A 86 11.86 -21.10 11.16
CA SER A 86 11.70 -19.69 11.50
C SER A 86 12.00 -19.44 12.98
N SER A 87 12.23 -18.17 13.34
CA SER A 87 12.40 -17.74 14.74
C SER A 87 11.19 -18.05 15.64
N LYS A 88 10.01 -18.25 15.04
CA LYS A 88 8.77 -18.66 15.73
C LYS A 88 8.56 -20.17 15.76
N GLY A 89 9.55 -20.97 15.34
CA GLY A 89 9.47 -22.43 15.32
C GLY A 89 8.75 -23.03 14.12
N ASN A 90 8.11 -22.24 13.25
CA ASN A 90 7.44 -22.76 12.05
C ASN A 90 8.45 -23.28 11.01
N THR A 91 8.09 -24.36 10.30
CA THR A 91 8.88 -24.89 9.19
C THR A 91 8.63 -24.08 7.92
N LEU A 92 9.70 -23.57 7.33
CA LEU A 92 9.72 -22.90 6.03
C LEU A 92 10.44 -23.78 5.01
N TYR A 93 10.17 -23.55 3.74
CA TYR A 93 10.71 -24.36 2.64
C TYR A 93 11.34 -23.45 1.58
N TYR A 94 12.34 -23.94 0.85
CA TYR A 94 13.01 -23.26 -0.26
C TYR A 94 13.50 -24.28 -1.29
N VAL A 95 13.75 -23.85 -2.53
CA VAL A 95 14.25 -24.73 -3.60
C VAL A 95 15.73 -24.45 -3.82
N ASP A 96 16.55 -25.48 -3.70
CA ASP A 96 17.98 -25.46 -4.05
C ASP A 96 18.21 -26.22 -5.36
N LEU A 97 18.98 -25.59 -6.25
CA LEU A 97 19.56 -26.23 -7.43
C LEU A 97 20.89 -26.86 -7.02
N LEU A 98 21.01 -28.18 -7.14
CA LEU A 98 22.25 -28.90 -6.90
C LEU A 98 23.12 -28.83 -8.16
N THR A 99 24.22 -28.10 -8.07
CA THR A 99 25.18 -27.96 -9.15
C THR A 99 26.52 -28.64 -8.83
N ALA A 100 27.43 -28.73 -9.81
CA ALA A 100 28.79 -29.19 -9.55
C ALA A 100 29.58 -28.23 -8.62
N GLN A 101 29.25 -26.94 -8.65
CA GLN A 101 29.92 -25.88 -7.88
C GLN A 101 29.32 -25.70 -6.47
N GLY A 102 28.18 -26.33 -6.19
CA GLY A 102 27.47 -26.26 -4.92
C GLY A 102 25.97 -26.00 -5.06
N PRO A 103 25.22 -25.94 -3.95
CA PRO A 103 23.81 -25.60 -3.99
C PRO A 103 23.59 -24.12 -4.31
N VAL A 104 22.68 -23.80 -5.24
CA VAL A 104 22.23 -22.44 -5.56
C VAL A 104 20.77 -22.30 -5.17
N ASN A 105 20.45 -21.36 -4.29
CA ASN A 105 19.07 -21.14 -3.83
C ASN A 105 18.25 -20.41 -4.90
N LEU A 106 17.29 -21.12 -5.51
CA LEU A 106 16.42 -20.60 -6.56
C LEU A 106 15.38 -19.63 -6.02
N THR A 107 14.83 -19.90 -4.83
CA THR A 107 13.75 -19.08 -4.25
C THR A 107 14.26 -17.87 -3.46
N GLY A 108 15.58 -17.74 -3.29
CA GLY A 108 16.27 -16.68 -2.54
C GLY A 108 16.05 -16.69 -1.03
N SER A 109 14.84 -17.05 -0.57
CA SER A 109 14.46 -17.12 0.85
C SER A 109 13.53 -18.31 1.11
N SER A 110 13.39 -18.69 2.39
CA SER A 110 12.46 -19.74 2.81
C SER A 110 11.06 -19.18 3.08
N SER A 111 10.03 -19.85 2.57
CA SER A 111 8.62 -19.48 2.77
C SER A 111 7.73 -20.69 3.01
N SER A 112 6.50 -20.46 3.49
CA SER A 112 5.46 -21.48 3.55
C SER A 112 5.04 -21.96 2.15
N GLY A 113 4.27 -23.05 2.06
CA GLY A 113 3.90 -23.68 0.80
C GLY A 113 4.98 -24.63 0.31
N ARG A 114 4.94 -25.86 0.80
CA ARG A 114 5.84 -26.94 0.39
C ARG A 114 5.48 -27.43 -1.01
N ASP A 115 4.20 -27.63 -1.25
CA ASP A 115 3.66 -28.23 -2.49
C ASP A 115 4.08 -27.42 -3.72
N ASP A 116 3.96 -26.08 -3.69
CA ASP A 116 4.39 -25.23 -4.80
C ASP A 116 5.90 -25.38 -5.11
N LYS A 117 6.72 -25.56 -4.07
CA LYS A 117 8.16 -25.75 -4.20
C LYS A 117 8.50 -27.14 -4.72
N GLU A 118 7.72 -28.15 -4.33
CA GLU A 118 7.84 -29.50 -4.87
C GLU A 118 7.43 -29.54 -6.35
N ILE A 119 6.37 -28.84 -6.75
CA ILE A 119 5.98 -28.69 -8.16
C ILE A 119 7.12 -28.07 -8.96
N ALA A 120 7.72 -26.98 -8.46
CA ALA A 120 8.86 -26.34 -9.12
C ALA A 120 10.08 -27.28 -9.21
N ALA A 121 10.49 -27.91 -8.11
CA ALA A 121 11.61 -28.85 -8.10
C ALA A 121 11.38 -30.06 -9.02
N ASN A 122 10.19 -30.64 -9.00
CA ASN A 122 9.81 -31.76 -9.85
C ASN A 122 9.80 -31.36 -11.34
N SER A 123 9.33 -30.16 -11.67
CA SER A 123 9.36 -29.67 -13.06
C SER A 123 10.79 -29.54 -13.59
N ILE A 124 11.73 -29.07 -12.75
CA ILE A 124 13.15 -28.96 -13.09
C ILE A 124 13.78 -30.35 -13.20
N ASN A 125 13.49 -31.27 -12.27
CA ASN A 125 14.00 -32.64 -12.32
C ASN A 125 13.48 -33.41 -13.55
N ASN A 126 12.23 -33.16 -13.93
CA ASN A 126 11.65 -33.69 -15.17
C ASN A 126 12.32 -33.10 -16.41
N TYR A 127 12.61 -31.79 -16.41
CA TYR A 127 13.39 -31.16 -17.47
C TYR A 127 14.80 -31.78 -17.60
N ILE A 128 15.51 -31.97 -16.49
CA ILE A 128 16.84 -32.59 -16.47
C ILE A 128 16.77 -34.01 -17.03
N SER A 129 15.80 -34.81 -16.60
CA SER A 129 15.73 -36.24 -16.93
C SER A 129 15.18 -36.52 -18.32
N ASN A 130 14.11 -35.83 -18.71
CA ASN A 130 13.23 -36.27 -19.80
C ASN A 130 13.17 -35.30 -20.99
N SER A 131 13.80 -34.12 -20.91
CA SER A 131 13.80 -33.14 -22.02
C SER A 131 15.15 -33.10 -22.75
N LEU A 132 15.09 -32.84 -24.06
CA LEU A 132 16.24 -32.52 -24.92
C LEU A 132 16.34 -31.02 -25.23
N GLU A 133 15.36 -30.22 -24.78
CA GLU A 133 15.38 -28.77 -25.01
C GLU A 133 16.51 -28.10 -24.23
N THR A 134 17.23 -27.20 -24.87
CA THR A 134 18.31 -26.43 -24.25
C THR A 134 17.80 -25.32 -23.35
N THR A 135 16.50 -25.00 -23.41
CA THR A 135 15.89 -23.90 -22.65
C THR A 135 14.66 -24.38 -21.90
N PHE A 136 14.50 -23.95 -20.65
CA PHE A 136 13.34 -24.28 -19.83
C PHE A 136 12.89 -23.11 -18.98
N LYS A 137 11.62 -22.74 -19.08
CA LYS A 137 11.02 -21.71 -18.22
C LYS A 137 10.57 -22.33 -16.91
N VAL A 138 11.14 -21.86 -15.81
CA VAL A 138 10.76 -22.29 -14.46
C VAL A 138 9.54 -21.49 -14.01
N SER A 139 8.46 -22.18 -13.67
CA SER A 139 7.34 -21.55 -12.96
C SER A 139 7.79 -21.20 -11.55
N TYR A 140 7.96 -19.91 -11.26
CA TYR A 140 8.28 -19.46 -9.92
C TYR A 140 7.09 -19.74 -8.99
N PRO A 141 7.29 -20.49 -7.89
CA PRO A 141 6.21 -20.78 -6.94
C PRO A 141 5.94 -19.56 -6.06
N ALA A 142 5.26 -18.56 -6.64
CA ALA A 142 4.79 -17.41 -5.88
C ALA A 142 3.75 -17.87 -4.85
N SER A 143 4.01 -17.61 -3.57
CA SER A 143 3.06 -17.95 -2.53
C SER A 143 1.76 -17.15 -2.69
N TRP A 144 0.61 -17.80 -2.57
CA TRP A 144 -0.71 -17.18 -2.75
C TRP A 144 -0.91 -15.88 -1.95
N TRP A 145 -0.32 -15.78 -0.75
CA TRP A 145 -0.42 -14.59 0.10
C TRP A 145 0.20 -13.34 -0.53
N MET A 146 1.18 -13.49 -1.43
CA MET A 146 1.80 -12.36 -2.13
C MET A 146 0.81 -11.67 -3.08
N TYR A 147 -0.05 -12.44 -3.75
CA TYR A 147 -1.14 -11.89 -4.57
C TYR A 147 -2.14 -11.12 -3.70
N GLY A 148 -2.55 -11.72 -2.58
CA GLY A 148 -3.44 -11.09 -1.61
C GLY A 148 -2.85 -9.79 -1.05
N LEU A 149 -1.57 -9.79 -0.72
CA LEU A 149 -0.87 -8.62 -0.22
C LEU A 149 -0.77 -7.50 -1.26
N SER A 150 -0.47 -7.86 -2.52
CA SER A 150 -0.40 -6.90 -3.63
C SER A 150 -1.73 -6.18 -3.84
N VAL A 151 -2.83 -6.92 -3.88
CA VAL A 151 -4.19 -6.37 -4.03
C VAL A 151 -4.57 -5.53 -2.81
N PHE A 152 -4.26 -6.01 -1.60
CA PHE A 152 -4.53 -5.27 -0.37
C PHE A 152 -3.84 -3.90 -0.36
N PHE A 153 -2.54 -3.85 -0.68
CA PHE A 153 -1.80 -2.59 -0.75
C PHE A 153 -2.33 -1.65 -1.84
N LEU A 154 -2.72 -2.19 -3.01
CA LEU A 154 -3.34 -1.39 -4.07
C LEU A 154 -4.65 -0.75 -3.60
N LEU A 155 -5.54 -1.54 -2.99
CA LEU A 155 -6.85 -1.08 -2.51
C LEU A 155 -6.71 -0.05 -1.40
N VAL A 156 -5.87 -0.32 -0.39
CA VAL A 156 -5.64 0.62 0.72
C VAL A 156 -5.04 1.92 0.19
N GLY A 157 -4.03 1.85 -0.67
CA GLY A 157 -3.43 3.02 -1.32
C GLY A 157 -4.45 3.84 -2.09
N ALA A 158 -5.26 3.19 -2.93
CA ALA A 158 -6.31 3.84 -3.72
C ALA A 158 -7.37 4.52 -2.84
N VAL A 159 -7.85 3.86 -1.78
CA VAL A 159 -8.81 4.42 -0.83
C VAL A 159 -8.24 5.65 -0.12
N LEU A 160 -6.98 5.60 0.32
CA LEU A 160 -6.33 6.74 0.98
C LEU A 160 -6.21 7.97 0.06
N LEU A 161 -6.02 7.78 -1.25
CA LEU A 161 -6.01 8.89 -2.22
C LEU A 161 -7.37 9.60 -2.36
N THR A 162 -8.48 8.95 -1.99
CA THR A 162 -9.82 9.55 -2.05
C THR A 162 -10.07 10.57 -0.94
N VAL A 163 -9.31 10.51 0.16
CA VAL A 163 -9.46 11.42 1.30
C VAL A 163 -9.10 12.83 0.86
N ARG A 164 -9.93 13.81 1.25
CA ARG A 164 -9.74 15.23 0.89
C ARG A 164 -9.38 16.06 2.11
N GLY A 165 -8.41 16.95 1.93
CA GLY A 165 -8.16 18.03 2.87
C GLY A 165 -9.18 19.15 2.71
N ALA A 166 -9.20 20.06 3.68
CA ALA A 166 -10.05 21.24 3.62
C ALA A 166 -9.30 22.49 4.08
N ILE A 167 -9.54 23.60 3.40
CA ILE A 167 -9.18 24.95 3.81
C ILE A 167 -10.49 25.71 3.98
N THR A 168 -10.75 26.20 5.18
CA THR A 168 -11.97 26.95 5.48
C THR A 168 -11.61 28.36 5.89
N ASP A 169 -12.07 29.33 5.12
CA ASP A 169 -11.90 30.75 5.38
C ASP A 169 -13.16 31.33 5.99
N PHE A 170 -13.01 32.04 7.10
CA PHE A 170 -14.07 32.75 7.81
C PHE A 170 -13.79 34.24 7.67
N ASP A 171 -14.73 34.99 7.07
CA ASP A 171 -14.62 36.43 6.84
C ASP A 171 -15.74 37.15 7.58
N ARG A 172 -15.37 37.96 8.58
CA ARG A 172 -16.31 38.70 9.43
C ARG A 172 -16.93 39.89 8.70
N ILE A 173 -16.19 40.53 7.79
CA ILE A 173 -16.70 41.70 7.04
C ILE A 173 -17.77 41.23 6.05
N LEU A 174 -17.46 40.18 5.29
CA LEU A 174 -18.39 39.61 4.33
C LEU A 174 -19.44 38.72 4.99
N LYS A 175 -19.31 38.42 6.29
CA LYS A 175 -20.13 37.47 7.06
C LYS A 175 -20.29 36.12 6.34
N THR A 176 -19.19 35.60 5.79
CA THR A 176 -19.20 34.38 4.97
C THR A 176 -18.15 33.37 5.41
N ILE A 177 -18.49 32.10 5.25
CA ILE A 177 -17.58 30.96 5.36
C ILE A 177 -17.37 30.39 3.96
N VAL A 178 -16.12 30.20 3.56
CA VAL A 178 -15.74 29.55 2.30
C VAL A 178 -14.98 28.28 2.62
N ILE A 179 -15.56 27.12 2.31
CA ILE A 179 -14.95 25.81 2.49
C ILE A 179 -14.40 25.34 1.14
N LYS A 180 -13.08 25.20 1.03
CA LYS A 180 -12.41 24.63 -0.13
C LYS A 180 -11.89 23.25 0.20
N ARG A 181 -12.53 22.22 -0.36
CA ARG A 181 -12.10 20.82 -0.23
C ARG A 181 -11.25 20.46 -1.42
N LYS A 182 -9.97 20.14 -1.19
CA LYS A 182 -9.02 19.78 -2.25
C LYS A 182 -8.71 18.29 -2.15
N GLY A 183 -9.10 17.54 -3.18
CA GLY A 183 -8.58 16.20 -3.45
C GLY A 183 -7.51 16.22 -4.54
N LEU A 184 -7.06 15.05 -4.98
CA LEU A 184 -6.14 14.94 -6.13
C LEU A 184 -6.77 15.39 -7.46
N PHE A 185 -8.04 15.05 -7.70
CA PHE A 185 -8.68 15.23 -9.02
C PHE A 185 -9.72 16.35 -9.07
N LYS A 186 -10.28 16.76 -7.93
CA LYS A 186 -11.34 17.76 -7.87
C LYS A 186 -11.15 18.69 -6.68
N THR A 187 -11.36 19.97 -6.92
CA THR A 187 -11.56 20.97 -5.88
C THR A 187 -13.04 21.29 -5.81
N GLU A 188 -13.59 21.28 -4.62
CA GLU A 188 -14.98 21.64 -4.35
C GLU A 188 -14.99 22.86 -3.44
N GLU A 189 -15.77 23.87 -3.80
CA GLU A 189 -15.92 25.09 -3.01
C GLU A 189 -17.38 25.22 -2.57
N THR A 190 -17.59 25.40 -1.27
CA THR A 190 -18.91 25.65 -0.68
C THR A 190 -18.84 26.97 0.05
N LYS A 191 -19.75 27.90 -0.29
CA LYS A 191 -19.89 29.19 0.40
C LYS A 191 -21.14 29.19 1.25
N LEU A 192 -21.02 29.65 2.49
CA LEU A 192 -22.11 29.76 3.46
C LEU A 192 -22.13 31.17 4.07
N SER A 193 -23.32 31.66 4.43
CA SER A 193 -23.47 32.88 5.21
C SER A 193 -23.40 32.57 6.70
N PHE A 194 -22.87 33.48 7.52
CA PHE A 194 -22.92 33.35 8.99
C PHE A 194 -24.36 33.29 9.50
N SER A 195 -25.32 33.90 8.81
CA SER A 195 -26.75 33.86 9.17
C SER A 195 -27.34 32.44 9.17
N ASP A 196 -26.80 31.55 8.34
CA ASP A 196 -27.31 30.21 8.11
C ASP A 196 -26.69 29.19 9.07
N VAL A 197 -25.61 29.60 9.74
CA VAL A 197 -24.85 28.80 10.68
C VAL A 197 -25.43 28.99 12.07
N ASP A 198 -25.75 27.89 12.73
CA ASP A 198 -26.06 27.88 14.16
C ASP A 198 -24.76 27.92 14.96
N LYS A 199 -23.88 26.94 14.73
CA LYS A 199 -22.57 26.85 15.39
C LYS A 199 -21.65 25.84 14.70
N ILE A 200 -20.38 25.91 15.04
CA ILE A 200 -19.39 24.88 14.76
C ILE A 200 -19.45 23.84 15.88
N ILE A 201 -19.59 22.56 15.51
CA ILE A 201 -19.70 21.43 16.44
C ILE A 201 -18.58 20.42 16.24
N VAL A 202 -18.33 19.63 17.28
CA VAL A 202 -17.53 18.41 17.21
C VAL A 202 -18.48 17.23 17.14
N GLU A 203 -18.53 16.55 15.99
CA GLU A 203 -19.29 15.31 15.84
C GLU A 203 -18.48 14.13 16.38
N GLU A 204 -19.15 13.23 17.10
CA GLU A 204 -18.57 12.00 17.65
C GLU A 204 -19.04 10.79 16.85
N SER A 205 -18.14 9.85 16.60
CA SER A 205 -18.44 8.53 16.08
C SER A 205 -17.89 7.45 17.02
N LEU A 206 -18.76 6.53 17.40
CA LEU A 206 -18.45 5.37 18.25
C LEU A 206 -17.99 4.20 17.38
N GLY A 207 -16.74 3.77 17.58
CA GLY A 207 -16.21 2.56 16.96
C GLY A 207 -16.75 1.29 17.62
N SER A 208 -16.57 0.15 16.96
CA SER A 208 -17.04 -1.17 17.40
C SER A 208 -16.49 -1.64 18.76
N ARG A 209 -15.39 -1.04 19.24
CA ARG A 209 -14.78 -1.31 20.54
C ARG A 209 -15.06 -0.22 21.59
N GLY A 210 -16.04 0.65 21.35
CA GLY A 210 -16.36 1.79 22.22
C GLY A 210 -15.37 2.97 22.12
N THR A 211 -14.38 2.89 21.24
CA THR A 211 -13.44 3.99 20.97
C THR A 211 -14.14 5.14 20.25
N LYS A 212 -14.08 6.34 20.82
CA LYS A 212 -14.68 7.55 20.25
C LYS A 212 -13.71 8.24 19.30
N THR A 213 -14.22 8.66 18.16
CA THR A 213 -13.48 9.46 17.17
C THR A 213 -14.28 10.70 16.83
N TYR A 214 -13.59 11.77 16.43
CA TYR A 214 -14.19 13.11 16.37
C TYR A 214 -13.86 13.81 15.06
N ARG A 215 -14.81 14.62 14.55
CA ARG A 215 -14.58 15.54 13.43
C ARG A 215 -15.26 16.89 13.66
N LEU A 216 -14.82 17.92 12.94
CA LEU A 216 -15.49 19.22 12.95
C LEU A 216 -16.56 19.29 11.87
N ALA A 217 -17.73 19.82 12.23
CA ALA A 217 -18.82 20.11 11.31
C ALA A 217 -19.43 21.48 11.60
N ILE A 218 -20.05 22.07 10.58
CA ILE A 218 -20.83 23.29 10.68
C ILE A 218 -22.28 22.88 10.84
N ALA A 219 -22.86 23.12 12.03
CA ALA A 219 -24.29 22.97 12.23
C ALA A 219 -25.03 24.15 11.58
N LEU A 220 -26.00 23.83 10.74
CA LEU A 220 -26.88 24.79 10.09
C LEU A 220 -28.23 24.79 10.81
N LYS A 221 -28.97 25.91 10.73
CA LYS A 221 -30.25 26.05 11.45
C LYS A 221 -31.30 25.01 11.02
N ASP A 222 -31.44 24.80 9.72
CA ASP A 222 -32.52 23.96 9.14
C ASP A 222 -31.99 22.82 8.25
N LYS A 223 -30.71 22.47 8.36
CA LYS A 223 -30.07 21.46 7.51
C LYS A 223 -29.12 20.56 8.30
N PRO A 224 -28.89 19.32 7.84
CA PRO A 224 -27.88 18.46 8.43
C PRO A 224 -26.52 19.15 8.52
N PRO A 225 -25.72 18.88 9.56
CA PRO A 225 -24.40 19.46 9.70
C PRO A 225 -23.52 19.18 8.49
N ILE A 226 -22.77 20.19 8.05
CA ILE A 226 -21.81 20.06 6.94
C ILE A 226 -20.43 19.74 7.53
N PRO A 227 -19.89 18.52 7.34
CA PRO A 227 -18.56 18.20 7.82
C PRO A 227 -17.49 19.01 7.08
N LEU A 228 -16.49 19.50 7.81
CA LEU A 228 -15.35 20.19 7.19
C LEU A 228 -14.47 19.18 6.43
N VAL A 229 -14.28 17.99 7.02
CA VAL A 229 -13.64 16.82 6.39
C VAL A 229 -14.43 15.56 6.74
N THR A 230 -14.35 14.54 5.89
CA THR A 230 -15.08 13.28 6.08
C THR A 230 -14.49 12.39 7.17
N THR A 231 -13.19 12.52 7.43
CA THR A 231 -12.45 11.67 8.36
C THR A 231 -12.65 12.07 9.82
N TYR A 232 -12.72 11.05 10.69
CA TYR A 232 -12.70 11.21 12.14
C TYR A 232 -11.32 10.88 12.69
N ASP A 233 -10.91 11.56 13.75
CA ASP A 233 -9.68 11.25 14.49
C ASP A 233 -9.86 11.47 16.00
N SER A 234 -8.98 10.89 16.82
CA SER A 234 -9.09 10.87 18.29
C SER A 234 -8.81 12.21 18.99
N SER A 235 -8.47 13.28 18.27
CA SER A 235 -8.08 14.57 18.85
C SER A 235 -9.30 15.41 19.26
N PHE A 236 -9.99 15.04 20.35
CA PHE A 236 -11.16 15.79 20.85
C PHE A 236 -10.80 17.21 21.31
N ALA A 237 -9.94 17.33 22.33
CA ALA A 237 -9.62 18.61 22.98
C ALA A 237 -9.15 19.69 22.00
N LYS A 238 -8.39 19.30 20.97
CA LYS A 238 -7.95 20.21 19.92
C LYS A 238 -9.09 20.70 19.03
N LYS A 239 -10.04 19.82 18.68
CA LYS A 239 -11.22 20.17 17.88
C LYS A 239 -12.19 21.04 18.68
N GLU A 240 -12.43 20.69 19.94
CA GLU A 240 -13.27 21.49 20.84
C GLU A 240 -12.74 22.91 21.00
N LYS A 241 -11.42 23.07 21.26
CA LYS A 241 -10.79 24.39 21.32
C LYS A 241 -11.00 25.20 20.04
N ILE A 242 -10.82 24.56 18.87
CA ILE A 242 -11.01 25.21 17.57
C ILE A 242 -12.48 25.58 17.35
N ALA A 243 -13.42 24.70 17.70
CA ALA A 243 -14.86 24.96 17.59
C ALA A 243 -15.26 26.17 18.45
N ASN A 244 -14.79 26.24 19.69
CA ASN A 244 -15.05 27.37 20.59
C ASN A 244 -14.50 28.69 20.04
N GLN A 245 -13.26 28.70 19.55
CA GLN A 245 -12.65 29.88 18.94
C GLN A 245 -13.40 30.35 17.69
N LEU A 246 -13.85 29.43 16.84
CA LEU A 246 -14.63 29.77 15.64
C LEU A 246 -16.04 30.25 16.00
N ASN A 247 -16.69 29.64 16.98
CA ASN A 247 -18.00 30.07 17.47
C ASN A 247 -17.96 31.49 18.03
N GLN A 248 -16.95 31.77 18.86
CA GLN A 248 -16.68 33.11 19.36
C GLN A 248 -16.44 34.08 18.18
N PHE A 249 -15.64 33.70 17.19
CA PHE A 249 -15.38 34.54 16.03
C PHE A 249 -16.62 34.87 15.19
N ILE A 250 -17.55 33.92 15.05
CA ILE A 250 -18.80 34.06 14.27
C ILE A 250 -19.85 34.90 15.01
N HIS A 251 -19.90 34.83 16.35
CA HIS A 251 -20.97 35.42 17.16
C HIS A 251 -20.57 36.68 17.95
N GLU A 252 -19.28 36.98 18.10
CA GLU A 252 -18.85 38.27 18.64
C GLU A 252 -19.01 39.37 17.59
N ASN A 253 -19.83 40.36 17.93
CA ASN A 253 -20.05 41.61 17.17
C ASN A 253 -18.80 42.49 17.19
#